data_AF-A0A9E6X8R8-F1
#
_entry.id   AF-A0A9E6X8R8-F1
#
_cell.length_a   1.000
_cell.length_b   1.000
_cell.length_c   1.000
_cell.angle_alpha   90.00
_cell.angle_beta   90.00
_cell.angle_gamma   90.00
#
_symmetry.space_group_name_H-M   'P 1'
#
loop_
_entity.id
_entity.type
_entity.pdbx_description
1 polymer ?
#
loop_
_entity_poly.entity_id
_entity_poly.type
_entity_poly.pdbx_seq_one_letter_code
_entity_poly.pdbx_strand_id
1 'polypeptide(L)'
;MEVAHALARLIAEGDPSELTLFSRAVRLIVDNHADARLTAPRLATLAGVSQRTLQAAFASEGTTVARELRATRTRTAAELRRRSPDLPAADVARAAGFGSVSTLYRAVSEVPQEQSAGDSTDTSSGNQAHV
;
A
#
# COMPACT_ATOMS: atom_id res chain seq x y z
N MET A 1 -22.52 21.76 9.65
CA MET A 1 -22.47 20.29 9.49
C MET A 1 -21.12 19.82 9.99
N GLU A 2 -20.94 19.86 11.31
CA GLU A 2 -19.63 19.72 11.97
C GLU A 2 -19.83 18.82 13.20
N VAL A 3 -19.97 17.51 12.98
CA VAL A 3 -20.33 16.60 14.09
C VAL A 3 -19.62 15.24 14.05
N ALA A 4 -18.58 15.07 13.24
CA ALA A 4 -17.92 13.76 13.11
C ALA A 4 -16.79 13.50 14.14
N HIS A 5 -16.26 14.53 14.81
CA HIS A 5 -15.11 14.35 15.73
C HIS A 5 -15.50 13.87 17.13
N ALA A 6 -16.75 14.08 17.56
CA ALA A 6 -17.16 13.82 18.93
C ALA A 6 -17.36 12.32 19.28
N LEU A 7 -17.51 11.46 18.26
CA LEU A 7 -17.79 10.02 18.45
C LEU A 7 -16.53 9.13 18.54
N ALA A 8 -15.35 9.66 18.20
CA ALA A 8 -14.11 8.87 18.19
C ALA A 8 -13.53 8.57 19.58
N ARG A 9 -13.97 9.28 20.63
CA ARG A 9 -13.26 9.28 21.93
C ARG A 9 -13.69 8.21 22.94
N LEU A 10 -14.69 7.39 22.62
CA LEU A 10 -15.38 6.58 23.64
C LEU A 10 -15.22 5.06 23.50
N ILE A 11 -14.39 4.56 22.58
CA ILE A 11 -14.27 3.11 22.34
C ILE A 11 -12.80 2.68 22.30
N ALA A 12 -12.36 2.08 23.41
CA ALA A 12 -11.33 1.05 23.57
C ALA A 12 -9.82 1.45 23.54
N GLU A 13 -9.18 1.35 24.71
CA GLU A 13 -7.75 1.07 25.00
C GLU A 13 -6.61 1.81 24.27
N GLY A 14 -6.89 2.80 23.43
CA GLY A 14 -5.91 3.72 22.84
C GLY A 14 -6.66 4.75 22.02
N ASP A 15 -6.57 6.03 22.41
CA ASP A 15 -7.50 7.08 21.94
C ASP A 15 -7.52 7.14 20.39
N PRO A 16 -8.62 6.73 19.73
CA PRO A 16 -8.76 6.77 18.28
C PRO A 16 -8.66 8.19 17.71
N SER A 17 -8.72 9.21 18.58
CA SER A 17 -8.57 10.62 18.21
C SER A 17 -7.14 11.04 17.85
N GLU A 18 -6.11 10.21 18.11
CA GLU A 18 -4.72 10.47 17.69
C GLU A 18 -4.37 9.86 16.32
N LEU A 19 -5.24 9.02 15.75
CA LEU A 19 -5.01 8.46 14.41
C LEU A 19 -5.06 9.59 13.37
N THR A 20 -3.88 9.91 12.83
CA THR A 20 -3.76 10.89 11.75
C THR A 20 -4.70 10.52 10.59
N LEU A 21 -5.13 11.53 9.83
CA LEU A 21 -5.94 11.31 8.63
C LEU A 21 -5.28 10.30 7.68
N PHE A 22 -3.95 10.34 7.58
CA PHE A 22 -3.17 9.39 6.81
C PHE A 22 -3.35 7.96 7.33
N SER A 23 -3.06 7.68 8.60
CA SER A 23 -3.16 6.34 9.18
C SER A 23 -4.57 5.76 9.05
N ARG A 24 -5.60 6.59 9.27
CA ARG A 24 -6.99 6.19 9.07
C ARG A 24 -7.29 5.88 7.60
N ALA A 25 -6.80 6.68 6.67
CA ALA A 25 -7.00 6.46 5.24
C ALA A 25 -6.26 5.21 4.72
N VAL A 26 -5.05 4.94 5.22
CA VAL A 26 -4.30 3.72 4.91
C VAL A 26 -5.07 2.48 5.38
N ARG A 27 -5.66 2.53 6.59
CA ARG A 27 -6.53 1.45 7.07
C ARG A 27 -7.73 1.23 6.15
N LEU A 28 -8.41 2.31 5.74
CA LEU A 28 -9.50 2.22 4.77
C LEU A 28 -9.06 1.63 3.42
N ILE A 29 -7.83 1.93 2.97
CA ILE A 29 -7.26 1.29 1.78
C ILE A 29 -7.10 -0.22 2.01
N VAL A 30 -6.46 -0.64 3.11
CA VAL A 30 -6.26 -2.06 3.42
C VAL A 30 -7.61 -2.80 3.48
N ASP A 31 -8.60 -2.22 4.13
CA ASP A 31 -9.92 -2.85 4.30
C ASP A 31 -10.74 -2.91 2.99
N ASN A 32 -10.48 -2.00 2.03
CA ASN A 32 -11.34 -1.84 0.84
C ASN A 32 -10.61 -2.00 -0.50
N HIS A 33 -9.31 -2.32 -0.52
CA HIS A 33 -8.50 -2.34 -1.75
C HIS A 33 -9.03 -3.29 -2.83
N ALA A 34 -9.73 -4.36 -2.42
CA ALA A 34 -10.35 -5.34 -3.31
C ALA A 34 -11.51 -4.78 -4.16
N ASP A 35 -12.15 -3.66 -3.76
CA ASP A 35 -13.10 -2.96 -4.65
C ASP A 35 -12.32 -2.22 -5.73
N ALA A 36 -12.39 -2.69 -6.98
CA ALA A 36 -11.74 -2.06 -8.12
C ALA A 36 -12.19 -0.60 -8.35
N ARG A 37 -13.38 -0.21 -7.86
CA ARG A 37 -13.91 1.15 -7.93
C ARG A 37 -13.44 2.04 -6.79
N LEU A 38 -12.65 1.53 -5.85
CA LEU A 38 -11.99 2.37 -4.85
C LEU A 38 -11.02 3.30 -5.57
N THR A 39 -11.23 4.60 -5.39
CA THR A 39 -10.48 5.70 -5.98
C THR A 39 -10.23 6.76 -4.91
N ALA A 40 -9.35 7.73 -5.18
CA ALA A 40 -9.06 8.80 -4.22
C ALA A 40 -10.30 9.62 -3.81
N PRO A 41 -11.22 10.01 -4.73
CA PRO A 41 -12.49 10.64 -4.34
C PRO A 41 -13.35 9.75 -3.43
N ARG A 42 -13.49 8.47 -3.76
CA ARG A 42 -14.29 7.52 -2.96
C ARG A 42 -13.68 7.29 -1.59
N LEU A 43 -12.35 7.23 -1.50
CA LEU A 43 -11.64 7.13 -0.22
C LEU A 43 -11.84 8.39 0.63
N ALA A 44 -11.84 9.58 0.02
CA ALA A 44 -12.11 10.82 0.73
C ALA A 44 -13.54 10.84 1.32
N THR A 45 -14.52 10.37 0.55
CA THR A 45 -15.90 10.18 1.03
C THR A 45 -15.96 9.19 2.20
N LEU A 46 -15.29 8.04 2.10
CA LEU A 46 -15.24 7.04 3.18
C LEU A 46 -14.56 7.58 4.44
N ALA A 47 -13.54 8.42 4.28
CA ALA A 47 -12.85 9.09 5.39
C ALA A 47 -13.60 10.32 5.92
N GLY A 48 -14.72 10.74 5.29
CA GLY A 48 -15.49 11.90 5.69
C GLY A 48 -14.75 13.24 5.53
N VAL A 49 -13.84 13.35 4.55
CA VAL A 49 -13.04 14.56 4.29
C VAL A 49 -13.11 14.98 2.82
N SER A 50 -12.67 16.20 2.53
CA SER A 50 -12.49 16.63 1.13
C SER A 50 -11.32 15.88 0.47
N GLN A 51 -11.38 15.74 -0.86
CA GLN A 51 -10.27 15.16 -1.63
C GLN A 51 -8.97 15.95 -1.44
N ARG A 52 -9.04 17.28 -1.35
CA ARG A 52 -7.88 18.15 -1.12
C ARG A 52 -7.22 17.84 0.23
N THR A 53 -8.03 17.71 1.29
CA THR A 53 -7.54 17.38 2.64
C THR A 53 -6.88 16.00 2.67
N LEU A 54 -7.51 15.01 2.02
CA LEU A 54 -6.95 13.67 1.88
C LEU A 54 -5.61 13.70 1.13
N GLN A 55 -5.54 14.39 -0.01
CA GLN A 55 -4.32 14.50 -0.79
C GLN A 55 -3.19 15.20 -0.01
N ALA A 56 -3.51 16.26 0.73
CA ALA A 56 -2.55 16.95 1.58
C ALA A 56 -1.97 16.02 2.66
N ALA A 57 -2.81 15.19 3.29
CA ALA A 57 -2.35 14.23 4.29
C ALA A 57 -1.47 13.11 3.72
N PHE A 58 -1.64 12.71 2.46
CA PHE A 58 -0.71 11.77 1.82
C PHE A 58 0.57 12.47 1.38
N ALA A 59 0.46 13.71 0.91
CA ALA A 59 1.60 14.50 0.48
C ALA A 59 2.54 14.85 1.65
N SER A 60 2.01 15.08 2.86
CA SER A 60 2.83 15.29 4.06
C SER A 60 3.68 14.06 4.41
N GLU A 61 3.23 12.87 4.02
CA GLU A 61 3.93 11.59 4.18
C GLU A 61 4.78 11.22 2.94
N GLY A 62 4.90 12.13 1.97
CA GLY A 62 5.70 11.90 0.75
C GLY A 62 5.12 10.88 -0.23
N THR A 63 3.82 10.59 -0.13
CA THR A 63 3.13 9.61 -1.00
C THR A 63 1.86 10.19 -1.60
N THR A 64 1.12 9.36 -2.34
CA THR A 64 -0.19 9.72 -2.90
C THR A 64 -1.18 8.59 -2.66
N VAL A 65 -2.47 8.93 -2.61
CA VAL A 65 -3.55 7.94 -2.44
C VAL A 65 -3.48 6.86 -3.52
N ALA A 66 -3.21 7.23 -4.77
CA ALA A 66 -3.11 6.30 -5.89
C ALA A 66 -1.89 5.37 -5.75
N ARG A 67 -0.76 5.89 -5.26
CA ARG A 67 0.46 5.10 -5.01
C ARG A 67 0.24 4.08 -3.92
N GLU A 68 -0.30 4.48 -2.77
CA GLU A 68 -0.58 3.56 -1.67
C GLU A 68 -1.60 2.49 -2.06
N LEU A 69 -2.70 2.90 -2.72
CA LEU A 69 -3.70 1.94 -3.19
C LEU A 69 -3.09 0.92 -4.16
N ARG A 70 -2.28 1.37 -5.12
CA ARG A 70 -1.59 0.46 -6.06
C ARG A 70 -0.62 -0.46 -5.33
N ALA A 71 0.17 0.06 -4.40
CA ALA A 71 1.12 -0.71 -3.61
C ALA A 71 0.43 -1.80 -2.78
N THR A 72 -0.67 -1.47 -2.09
CA THR A 72 -1.48 -2.45 -1.35
C THR A 72 -1.99 -3.54 -2.28
N ARG A 73 -2.61 -3.18 -3.42
CA ARG A 73 -3.12 -4.16 -4.39
C ARG A 73 -2.03 -5.06 -4.95
N THR A 74 -0.87 -4.49 -5.29
CA THR A 74 0.28 -5.27 -5.78
C THR A 74 0.80 -6.24 -4.71
N ARG A 75 0.91 -5.80 -3.45
CA ARG A 75 1.33 -6.68 -2.34
C ARG A 75 0.35 -7.84 -2.15
N THR A 76 -0.95 -7.57 -2.14
CA THR A 76 -2.00 -8.60 -2.05
C THR A 76 -1.91 -9.58 -3.20
N ALA A 77 -1.76 -9.10 -4.44
CA ALA A 77 -1.62 -9.96 -5.61
C ALA A 77 -0.39 -10.87 -5.52
N ALA A 78 0.76 -10.32 -5.12
CA ALA A 78 1.98 -11.10 -4.94
C ALA A 78 1.81 -12.17 -3.85
N GLU A 79 1.16 -11.82 -2.75
CA GLU A 79 0.89 -12.75 -1.65
C GLU A 79 -0.09 -13.87 -2.04
N LEU A 80 -1.14 -13.54 -2.81
CA LEU A 80 -2.08 -14.52 -3.35
C LEU A 80 -1.39 -15.49 -4.31
N ARG A 81 -0.54 -15.00 -5.21
CA ARG A 81 0.22 -15.86 -6.13
C ARG A 81 1.18 -16.80 -5.39
N ARG A 82 1.79 -16.33 -4.30
CA ARG A 82 2.67 -17.18 -3.47
C ARG A 82 1.88 -18.25 -2.70
N ARG A 83 0.72 -17.90 -2.15
CA ARG A 83 -0.12 -18.82 -1.35
C ARG A 83 -0.95 -19.79 -2.20
N SER A 84 -1.25 -19.41 -3.44
CA SER A 84 -2.11 -20.18 -4.35
C SER A 84 -1.58 -20.07 -5.78
N PRO A 85 -0.49 -20.78 -6.12
CA PRO A 85 0.16 -20.68 -7.42
C PRO A 85 -0.75 -21.13 -8.58
N ASP A 86 -1.69 -22.04 -8.32
CA ASP A 86 -2.65 -22.55 -9.31
C ASP A 86 -3.87 -21.63 -9.51
N LEU A 87 -4.00 -20.56 -8.72
CA LEU A 87 -5.13 -19.64 -8.83
C LEU A 87 -5.05 -18.87 -10.17
N PRO A 88 -6.11 -18.84 -10.99
CA PRO A 88 -6.11 -18.13 -12.25
C PRO A 88 -5.79 -16.64 -12.08
N ALA A 89 -5.03 -16.07 -13.00
CA ALA A 89 -4.61 -14.65 -12.93
C ALA A 89 -5.81 -13.68 -12.88
N ALA A 90 -6.95 -14.05 -13.48
CA ALA A 90 -8.20 -13.29 -13.40
C ALA A 90 -8.77 -13.23 -11.97
N ASP A 91 -8.69 -14.33 -11.24
CA ASP A 91 -9.14 -14.40 -9.85
C ASP A 91 -8.19 -13.66 -8.92
N VAL A 92 -6.87 -13.76 -9.15
CA VAL A 92 -5.88 -12.95 -8.44
C VAL A 92 -6.14 -11.46 -8.68
N ALA A 93 -6.38 -11.06 -9.93
CA ALA A 93 -6.65 -9.66 -10.28
C ALA A 93 -7.87 -9.13 -9.53
N ARG A 94 -8.99 -9.86 -9.58
CA ARG A 94 -10.23 -9.51 -8.90
C ARG A 94 -10.06 -9.46 -7.38
N ALA A 95 -9.43 -10.47 -6.78
CA ALA A 95 -9.22 -10.54 -5.34
C ALA A 95 -8.29 -9.43 -4.81
N ALA A 96 -7.29 -9.04 -5.61
CA ALA A 96 -6.42 -7.92 -5.30
C ALA A 96 -7.00 -6.55 -5.70
N GLY A 97 -8.21 -6.49 -6.29
CA GLY A 97 -8.88 -5.24 -6.65
C GLY A 97 -8.41 -4.58 -7.94
N PHE A 98 -7.74 -5.31 -8.83
CA PHE A 98 -7.47 -4.87 -10.19
C PHE A 98 -8.70 -5.09 -11.08
N GLY A 99 -9.03 -4.06 -11.88
CA GLY A 99 -10.16 -4.14 -12.83
C GLY A 99 -9.89 -5.05 -14.04
N SER A 100 -8.64 -5.47 -14.25
CA SER A 100 -8.27 -6.45 -15.29
C SER A 100 -6.93 -7.12 -14.97
N VAL A 101 -6.69 -8.27 -15.61
CA VAL A 101 -5.41 -9.00 -15.57
C VAL A 101 -4.27 -8.15 -16.14
N SER A 102 -4.52 -7.40 -17.22
CA SER A 102 -3.51 -6.50 -17.81
C SER A 102 -3.07 -5.40 -16.85
N THR A 103 -4.01 -4.84 -16.07
CA THR A 103 -3.70 -3.83 -15.05
C THR A 103 -2.88 -4.44 -13.91
N LEU A 104 -3.19 -5.68 -13.50
CA LEU A 104 -2.38 -6.42 -12.52
C LEU A 104 -0.94 -6.60 -13.01
N TYR A 105 -0.74 -7.11 -14.24
CA TYR A 105 0.62 -7.38 -14.73
C TYR A 105 1.48 -6.12 -14.80
N ARG A 106 0.92 -5.00 -15.28
CA ARG A 106 1.61 -3.70 -15.29
C ARG A 106 2.01 -3.27 -13.88
N ALA A 107 1.10 -3.38 -12.91
CA ALA A 107 1.37 -2.97 -11.54
C ALA A 107 2.42 -3.85 -10.85
N VAL A 108 2.49 -5.15 -11.18
CA VAL A 108 3.51 -6.08 -10.66
C VAL A 108 4.86 -5.84 -11.33
N SER A 109 4.91 -5.56 -12.63
CA SER A 109 6.15 -5.26 -13.36
C SER A 109 6.75 -3.89 -13.03
N GLU A 110 5.91 -2.95 -12.57
CA GLU A 110 6.33 -1.60 -12.16
C GLU A 110 6.98 -1.55 -10.77
N VAL A 111 6.93 -2.65 -9.99
CA VAL A 111 7.69 -2.75 -8.74
C VAL A 111 9.09 -3.23 -9.09
N PRO A 112 10.13 -2.38 -9.05
CA PRO A 112 11.50 -2.85 -9.15
C PRO A 112 11.70 -3.88 -8.04
N GLN A 113 12.14 -5.09 -8.40
CA GLN A 113 12.52 -6.08 -7.42
C GLN A 113 13.77 -5.54 -6.71
N GLU A 114 13.61 -4.81 -5.60
CA GLU A 114 14.71 -4.49 -4.68
C GLU A 114 15.12 -5.77 -3.96
N GLN A 115 15.74 -6.70 -4.72
CA GLN A 115 16.42 -7.88 -4.22
C GLN A 115 17.71 -8.05 -5.03
N SER A 116 18.73 -7.30 -4.61
CA SER A 116 20.16 -7.58 -4.79
C SER A 116 20.95 -6.57 -3.95
N ALA A 117 20.80 -6.65 -2.63
CA ALA A 117 21.73 -6.05 -1.67
C ALA A 117 22.16 -7.17 -0.71
N GLY A 118 23.11 -7.98 -1.18
CA GLY A 118 23.68 -9.07 -0.40
C GLY A 118 24.21 -10.19 -1.28
N ASP A 119 25.37 -9.99 -1.90
CA ASP A 119 26.50 -10.93 -1.81
C ASP A 119 27.72 -10.37 -2.57
N SER A 120 28.64 -9.78 -1.84
CA SER A 120 30.05 -9.55 -2.23
C SER A 120 30.84 -9.31 -0.94
N THR A 121 30.78 -10.28 -0.04
CA THR A 121 31.86 -10.46 0.94
C THR A 121 32.75 -11.58 0.46
N ASP A 122 34.00 -11.20 0.24
CA ASP A 122 35.20 -12.02 0.39
C ASP A 122 35.62 -12.90 -0.79
N THR A 123 36.76 -12.54 -1.41
CA THR A 123 38.00 -13.32 -1.29
C THR A 123 39.10 -12.68 -2.16
N SER A 124 40.04 -11.98 -1.52
CA SER A 124 41.48 -12.16 -1.77
C SER A 124 42.27 -11.29 -0.81
N SER A 125 42.41 -11.85 0.38
CA SER A 125 43.53 -11.63 1.27
C SER A 125 44.83 -12.06 0.58
N GLY A 126 45.91 -11.28 0.76
CA GLY A 126 47.28 -11.79 0.66
C GLY A 126 48.19 -11.05 -0.33
N ASN A 127 49.10 -10.23 0.23
CA ASN A 127 50.57 -10.30 0.07
C ASN A 127 51.17 -8.88 0.04
N GLN A 128 51.53 -8.30 1.19
CA GLN A 128 52.87 -8.31 1.80
C GLN A 128 54.07 -8.01 0.86
N ALA A 129 54.74 -6.90 1.20
CA ALA A 129 56.19 -6.69 1.31
C ALA A 129 57.12 -6.68 0.07
N HIS A 130 58.15 -5.81 0.19
CA HIS A 130 59.42 -5.72 -0.56
C HIS A 130 59.30 -5.09 -1.95
N VAL A 131 59.93 -3.96 -2.29
CA VAL A 131 61.34 -3.49 -2.09
C VAL A 131 61.41 -1.96 -2.19
#